data_AF-A0A1F4MMQ8-F1
#
_entry.id   AF-A0A1F4MMQ8-F1
#
_cell.length_a   1.000
_cell.length_b   1.000
_cell.length_c   1.000
_cell.angle_alpha   90.00
_cell.angle_beta   90.00
_cell.angle_gamma   90.00
#
_symmetry.space_group_name_H-M   'P 1'
#
loop_
_entity.id
_entity.type
_entity.pdbx_description
1 polymer ?
#
loop_
_entity_poly.entity_id
_entity_poly.type
_entity_poly.pdbx_seq_one_letter_code
_entity_poly.pdbx_strand_id
1 'polypeptide(L)'
;MRNGDNKLKSKTEHTQKYFYEWHQQTLDDETISHIKAHLKICRECQQYYEKMTGVLDQPDLSAIPRLTPDPLLAGKIIHGFEHPIVEKKINTIPKYVRWSFATILVVLSFSLGIFLGSSTFYNADTDYESQLTSSYYQHFSQSSILEEFDQIINFVSEDQP
;
A
#
# COMPACT_ATOMS: atom_id res chain seq x y z
N MET A 1 -26.80 19.74 -14.06
CA MET A 1 -26.02 18.74 -14.82
C MET A 1 -26.18 17.41 -14.11
N ARG A 2 -26.85 16.43 -14.73
CA ARG A 2 -27.11 15.09 -14.19
C ARG A 2 -25.83 14.25 -14.33
N ASN A 3 -25.15 13.92 -13.22
CA ASN A 3 -24.29 12.74 -13.16
C ASN A 3 -25.22 11.55 -13.43
N GLY A 4 -25.09 10.79 -14.51
CA GLY A 4 -23.87 10.13 -14.95
C GLY A 4 -24.03 8.67 -14.56
N ASP A 5 -24.51 7.87 -15.51
CA ASP A 5 -24.92 6.46 -15.39
C ASP A 5 -23.94 5.60 -14.58
N ASN A 6 -24.09 5.57 -13.25
CA ASN A 6 -23.38 4.63 -12.39
C ASN A 6 -24.14 3.31 -12.35
N LYS A 7 -24.16 2.65 -13.51
CA LYS A 7 -24.64 1.28 -13.66
C LYS A 7 -23.73 0.39 -12.81
N LEU A 8 -24.26 -0.12 -11.69
CA LEU A 8 -23.59 -1.11 -10.84
C LEU A 8 -23.12 -2.28 -11.70
N LYS A 9 -21.82 -2.32 -12.02
CA LYS A 9 -21.27 -3.21 -13.07
C LYS A 9 -20.76 -4.53 -12.52
N SER A 10 -20.90 -4.80 -11.24
CA SER A 10 -20.42 -6.08 -10.69
C SER A 10 -21.23 -6.55 -9.48
N LYS A 11 -21.43 -7.87 -9.40
CA LYS A 11 -21.87 -8.57 -8.18
C LYS A 11 -20.98 -8.31 -6.96
N THR A 12 -19.81 -7.71 -7.15
CA THR A 12 -18.82 -7.39 -6.11
C THR A 12 -18.79 -5.91 -5.73
N GLU A 13 -19.60 -5.04 -6.33
CA GLU A 13 -19.66 -3.63 -5.93
C GLU A 13 -20.46 -3.50 -4.64
N HIS A 14 -19.75 -3.23 -3.53
CA HIS A 14 -20.36 -2.98 -2.23
C HIS A 14 -21.20 -1.69 -2.27
N THR A 15 -22.36 -1.71 -1.62
CA THR A 15 -23.36 -0.62 -1.64
C THR A 15 -22.98 0.60 -0.79
N GLN A 16 -21.78 0.60 -0.20
CA GLN A 16 -21.30 1.66 0.71
C GLN A 16 -21.33 3.05 0.07
N LYS A 17 -20.94 3.15 -1.21
CA LYS A 17 -20.88 4.42 -1.93
C LYS A 17 -22.25 5.10 -2.08
N TYR A 18 -23.32 4.32 -2.10
CA TYR A 18 -24.68 4.80 -2.31
C TYR A 18 -25.44 5.07 -1.01
N PHE A 19 -24.84 4.77 0.15
CA PHE A 19 -25.53 4.88 1.44
C PHE A 19 -26.05 6.29 1.71
N TYR A 20 -25.21 7.31 1.52
CA TYR A 20 -25.58 8.70 1.79
C TYR A 20 -26.70 9.19 0.88
N GLU A 21 -26.57 8.96 -0.43
CA GLU A 21 -27.57 9.36 -1.43
C GLU A 21 -28.91 8.61 -1.22
N TRP A 22 -28.85 7.34 -0.79
CA TRP A 22 -30.05 6.59 -0.44
C TRP A 22 -30.72 7.14 0.80
N HIS A 23 -29.95 7.42 1.85
CA HIS A 23 -30.48 8.00 3.09
C HIS A 23 -31.11 9.38 2.88
N GLN A 24 -30.56 10.18 1.95
CA GLN A 24 -31.12 11.48 1.56
C GLN A 24 -32.28 11.40 0.57
N GLN A 25 -32.70 10.20 0.17
CA GLN A 25 -33.76 9.98 -0.83
C GLN A 25 -33.46 10.68 -2.17
N THR A 26 -32.19 10.84 -2.53
CA THR A 26 -31.76 11.46 -3.79
C THR A 26 -31.46 10.45 -4.90
N LEU A 27 -31.49 9.16 -4.59
CA LEU A 27 -31.32 8.08 -5.57
C LEU A 27 -32.59 7.85 -6.38
N ASP A 28 -32.40 7.37 -7.61
CA ASP A 28 -33.45 6.89 -8.48
C ASP A 28 -34.02 5.54 -7.99
N ASP A 29 -35.30 5.29 -8.30
CA ASP A 29 -36.03 4.09 -7.87
C ASP A 29 -35.40 2.79 -8.41
N GLU A 30 -34.80 2.84 -9.61
CA GLU A 30 -34.13 1.69 -10.22
C GLU A 30 -32.88 1.30 -9.41
N THR A 31 -32.02 2.26 -9.09
CA THR A 31 -30.84 2.04 -8.24
C THR A 31 -31.24 1.57 -6.84
N ILE A 32 -32.30 2.13 -6.24
CA ILE A 32 -32.80 1.69 -4.93
C ILE A 32 -33.23 0.22 -4.98
N SER A 33 -33.92 -0.20 -6.03
CA SER A 33 -34.33 -1.60 -6.22
C SER A 33 -33.13 -2.54 -6.31
N HIS A 34 -32.09 -2.14 -7.06
CA HIS A 34 -30.85 -2.88 -7.18
C HIS A 34 -30.11 -3.02 -5.85
N ILE A 35 -30.01 -1.94 -5.07
CA ILE A 35 -29.37 -1.96 -3.76
C ILE A 35 -30.14 -2.89 -2.81
N LYS A 36 -31.47 -2.80 -2.77
CA LYS A 36 -32.32 -3.69 -1.95
C LYS A 36 -32.13 -5.16 -2.34
N ALA A 37 -32.01 -5.46 -3.63
CA ALA A 37 -31.74 -6.82 -4.09
C ALA A 37 -30.33 -7.29 -3.66
N HIS A 38 -29.33 -6.43 -3.74
CA HIS A 38 -27.95 -6.74 -3.32
C HIS A 38 -27.86 -6.99 -1.80
N LEU A 39 -28.51 -6.18 -0.98
CA LEU A 39 -28.52 -6.35 0.48
C LEU A 39 -29.09 -7.70 0.93
N LYS A 40 -30.03 -8.27 0.18
CA LYS A 40 -30.57 -9.61 0.46
C LYS A 40 -29.56 -10.74 0.22
N ILE A 41 -28.53 -10.49 -0.58
CA ILE A 41 -27.54 -11.49 -1.01
C ILE A 41 -26.21 -11.31 -0.29
N CYS A 42 -25.80 -10.06 -0.04
CA CYS A 42 -24.52 -9.73 0.59
C CYS A 42 -24.69 -9.36 2.07
N ARG A 43 -24.33 -10.28 2.97
CA ARG A 43 -24.40 -10.09 4.43
C ARG A 43 -23.57 -8.90 4.92
N GLU A 44 -22.40 -8.67 4.32
CA GLU A 44 -21.52 -7.57 4.71
C GLU A 44 -22.14 -6.20 4.42
N CYS A 45 -22.74 -6.05 3.23
CA CYS A 45 -23.44 -4.83 2.85
C CYS A 45 -24.68 -4.59 3.73
N GLN A 46 -25.39 -5.66 4.12
CA GLN A 46 -26.51 -5.57 5.07
C GLN A 46 -26.04 -5.07 6.44
N GLN A 47 -25.02 -5.69 7.02
CA GLN A 47 -24.47 -5.29 8.33
C GLN A 47 -23.95 -3.85 8.31
N TYR A 48 -23.28 -3.46 7.23
CA TYR A 48 -22.85 -2.07 7.03
C TYR A 48 -24.04 -1.13 7.02
N TYR A 49 -25.11 -1.46 6.27
CA TYR A 49 -26.30 -0.63 6.17
C TYR A 49 -26.93 -0.46 7.55
N GLU A 50 -27.29 -1.56 8.23
CA GLU A 50 -27.91 -1.54 9.56
C GLU A 50 -27.11 -0.73 10.58
N LYS A 51 -25.77 -0.90 10.59
CA LYS A 51 -24.90 -0.13 11.49
C LYS A 51 -24.96 1.36 11.20
N MET A 52 -24.88 1.75 9.93
CA MET A 52 -24.84 3.16 9.55
C MET A 52 -26.20 3.84 9.73
N THR A 53 -27.33 3.15 9.46
CA THR A 53 -28.67 3.68 9.77
C THR A 53 -28.84 3.86 11.26
N GLY A 54 -28.39 2.90 12.08
CA GLY A 54 -28.45 3.02 13.54
C GLY A 54 -27.70 4.24 14.08
N VAL A 55 -26.53 4.57 13.51
CA VAL A 55 -25.75 5.77 13.87
C VAL A 55 -26.48 7.06 13.50
N LEU A 56 -27.19 7.09 12.37
CA LEU A 56 -27.88 8.29 11.89
C LEU A 56 -29.26 8.51 12.52
N ASP A 57 -30.02 7.44 12.77
CA ASP A 57 -31.38 7.52 13.31
C ASP A 57 -31.38 7.78 14.83
N GLN A 58 -30.38 7.27 15.55
CA GLN A 58 -30.24 7.43 16.99
C GLN A 58 -28.84 7.90 17.34
N PRO A 59 -28.47 9.14 16.95
CA PRO A 59 -27.19 9.70 17.37
C PRO A 59 -27.21 9.79 18.89
N ASP A 60 -26.31 9.08 19.55
CA ASP A 60 -26.09 9.25 20.98
C ASP A 60 -25.48 10.64 21.23
N LEU A 61 -26.35 11.63 21.34
CA LEU A 61 -25.99 13.03 21.57
C LEU A 61 -25.23 13.22 22.90
N SER A 62 -25.33 12.25 23.82
CA SER A 62 -24.63 12.29 25.10
C SER A 62 -23.16 11.87 24.98
N ALA A 63 -22.82 11.04 24.00
CA ALA A 63 -21.46 10.63 23.68
C ALA A 63 -20.71 11.63 22.77
N ILE A 64 -21.40 12.60 22.18
CA ILE A 64 -20.76 13.62 21.32
C ILE A 64 -20.08 14.65 22.21
N PRO A 65 -18.74 14.83 22.14
CA PRO A 65 -18.05 15.86 22.90
C PRO A 65 -18.61 17.23 22.50
N ARG A 66 -19.12 17.97 23.50
CA ARG A 66 -19.64 19.31 23.28
C ARG A 66 -18.48 20.22 22.86
N LEU A 67 -18.50 20.64 21.60
CA LEU A 67 -17.58 21.66 21.10
C LEU A 67 -17.86 22.97 21.83
N THR A 68 -16.85 23.52 22.49
CA THR A 68 -16.91 24.88 23.02
C THR A 68 -16.99 25.85 21.85
N PRO A 69 -17.95 26.80 21.83
CA PRO A 69 -18.04 27.77 20.75
C PRO A 69 -16.74 28.59 20.70
N ASP A 70 -16.05 28.56 19.55
CA ASP A 70 -14.86 29.38 19.32
C ASP A 70 -15.30 30.86 19.28
N PRO A 71 -14.88 31.71 20.24
CA PRO A 71 -15.28 33.11 20.28
C PRO A 71 -14.81 33.90 19.06
N LEU A 72 -13.82 33.39 18.32
CA LEU A 72 -13.29 33.99 17.09
C LEU A 72 -13.90 33.41 15.82
N LEU A 73 -14.84 32.46 15.91
CA LEU A 73 -15.45 31.84 14.74
C LEU A 73 -16.16 32.87 13.86
N ALA A 74 -16.89 33.81 14.47
CA ALA A 74 -17.58 34.88 13.74
C ALA A 74 -16.58 35.76 12.95
N GLY A 75 -15.47 36.15 13.57
CA GLY A 75 -14.41 36.91 12.90
C GLY A 75 -13.74 36.14 11.77
N LYS A 76 -13.46 34.84 11.98
CA LYS A 76 -12.89 33.95 10.95
C LYS A 76 -13.84 33.74 9.77
N ILE A 77 -15.15 33.62 10.02
CA ILE A 77 -16.15 33.47 8.96
C ILE A 77 -16.24 34.76 8.15
N ILE A 78 -16.29 35.92 8.79
CA ILE A 78 -16.34 37.22 8.12
C ILE A 78 -15.07 37.45 7.26
N HIS A 79 -13.88 37.19 7.79
CA HIS A 79 -12.64 37.26 7.01
C HIS A 79 -12.53 36.18 5.93
N GLY A 80 -13.11 35.00 6.15
CA GLY A 80 -13.15 33.91 5.18
C GLY A 80 -14.06 34.18 3.98
N PHE A 81 -15.06 35.04 4.11
CA PHE A 81 -15.89 35.51 2.99
C PHE A 81 -15.23 36.62 2.16
N GLU A 82 -14.27 37.34 2.76
CA GLU A 82 -13.56 38.45 2.11
C GLU A 82 -12.47 37.96 1.15
N HIS A 83 -11.97 36.74 1.38
CA HIS A 83 -11.17 36.03 0.40
C HIS A 83 -12.08 35.10 -0.42
N PRO A 84 -12.18 35.27 -1.76
CA PRO A 84 -12.88 34.27 -2.55
C PRO A 84 -12.24 32.93 -2.28
N ILE A 85 -13.06 31.92 -1.95
CA ILE A 85 -12.63 30.53 -1.91
C ILE A 85 -12.00 30.27 -3.27
N VAL A 86 -10.68 30.29 -3.34
CA VAL A 86 -9.96 29.97 -4.56
C VAL A 86 -10.25 28.51 -4.76
N GLU A 87 -11.26 28.22 -5.60
CA GLU A 87 -11.55 26.87 -6.07
C GLU A 87 -10.20 26.31 -6.50
N LYS A 88 -9.70 25.35 -5.71
CA LYS A 88 -8.43 24.70 -5.96
C LYS A 88 -8.64 23.98 -7.28
N LYS A 89 -8.27 24.63 -8.38
CA LYS A 89 -8.39 24.09 -9.73
C LYS A 89 -7.54 22.83 -9.72
N ILE A 90 -8.19 21.69 -9.51
CA ILE A 90 -7.54 20.39 -9.59
C ILE A 90 -7.12 20.31 -11.05
N ASN A 91 -5.86 20.63 -11.32
CA ASN A 91 -5.28 20.52 -12.64
C ASN A 91 -5.32 19.05 -13.02
N THR A 92 -6.41 18.64 -13.67
CA THR A 92 -6.52 17.33 -14.29
C THR A 92 -5.43 17.25 -15.33
N ILE A 93 -4.40 16.45 -15.03
CA ILE A 93 -3.31 16.17 -15.95
C ILE A 93 -3.93 15.73 -17.28
N PRO A 94 -3.65 16.41 -18.41
CA PRO A 94 -4.29 16.10 -19.67
C PRO A 94 -4.01 14.64 -20.05
N LYS A 95 -5.05 13.94 -20.53
CA LYS A 95 -5.02 12.48 -20.78
C LYS A 95 -3.81 12.02 -21.60
N TYR A 96 -3.33 12.86 -22.52
CA TYR A 96 -2.15 12.60 -23.36
C TYR A 96 -0.84 12.46 -22.58
N VAL A 97 -0.68 13.20 -21.47
CA VAL A 97 0.51 13.10 -20.60
C VAL A 97 0.53 11.76 -19.87
N ARG A 98 -0.65 11.25 -19.48
CA ARG A 98 -0.77 9.94 -18.81
C ARG A 98 -0.38 8.78 -19.74
N TRP A 99 -0.70 8.85 -21.03
CA TRP A 99 -0.28 7.83 -22.00
C TRP A 99 1.21 7.89 -22.33
N SER A 100 1.79 9.08 -22.41
CA SER A 100 3.24 9.23 -22.62
C SER A 100 4.07 8.67 -21.46
N PHE A 101 3.61 8.84 -20.21
CA PHE A 101 4.29 8.24 -19.07
C PHE A 101 4.23 6.71 -19.07
N ALA A 102 3.11 6.13 -19.50
CA ALA A 102 2.96 4.68 -19.57
C ALA A 102 3.92 4.05 -20.58
N THR A 103 4.10 4.66 -21.77
CA THR A 103 5.02 4.14 -22.78
C THR A 103 6.48 4.25 -22.33
N ILE A 104 6.86 5.36 -21.69
CA ILE A 104 8.21 5.54 -21.14
C ILE A 104 8.52 4.46 -20.10
N LEU A 105 7.59 4.18 -19.17
CA LEU A 105 7.80 3.16 -18.14
C LEU A 105 7.91 1.75 -18.73
N VAL A 106 7.11 1.42 -19.75
CA VAL A 106 7.20 0.11 -20.43
C VAL A 106 8.54 -0.06 -21.11
N VAL A 107 9.01 0.95 -21.86
CA VAL A 107 10.33 0.92 -22.51
C VAL A 107 11.44 0.79 -21.48
N LEU A 108 11.36 1.53 -20.37
CA LEU A 108 12.36 1.50 -19.30
C LEU A 108 12.40 0.13 -18.61
N SER A 109 11.24 -0.48 -18.36
CA SER A 109 11.15 -1.83 -17.80
C SER A 109 11.70 -2.89 -18.75
N PHE A 110 11.47 -2.76 -20.06
CA PHE A 110 12.03 -3.68 -21.06
C PHE A 110 13.56 -3.57 -21.12
N SER A 111 14.08 -2.34 -21.15
CA SER A 111 15.52 -2.09 -21.15
C SER A 111 16.21 -2.63 -19.89
N LEU A 112 15.63 -2.41 -18.71
CA LEU A 112 16.13 -2.99 -17.45
C LEU A 112 16.09 -4.51 -17.46
N GLY A 113 15.01 -5.12 -17.97
CA GLY A 113 14.90 -6.57 -18.08
C GLY A 113 15.99 -7.18 -18.97
N ILE A 114 16.28 -6.56 -20.11
CA ILE A 114 17.37 -7.00 -21.00
C ILE A 114 18.73 -6.82 -20.33
N PHE A 115 18.96 -5.70 -19.65
CA PHE A 115 20.23 -5.40 -18.98
C PHE A 115 20.51 -6.35 -17.81
N LEU A 116 19.51 -6.64 -16.99
CA LEU A 116 19.62 -7.62 -15.90
C LEU A 116 19.83 -9.03 -16.45
N GLY A 117 19.09 -9.41 -17.50
CA GLY A 117 19.20 -10.71 -18.15
C GLY A 117 20.55 -10.95 -18.83
N SER A 118 21.21 -9.94 -19.39
CA SER A 118 22.53 -10.10 -20.00
C SER A 118 23.66 -10.20 -18.97
N SER A 119 23.50 -9.53 -17.81
CA SER A 119 24.52 -9.51 -16.75
C SER A 119 24.75 -10.87 -16.08
N THR A 120 23.75 -11.76 -16.08
CA THR A 120 23.87 -13.11 -15.50
C THR A 120 24.65 -14.09 -16.37
N PHE A 121 24.83 -13.81 -17.67
CA PHE A 121 25.53 -14.73 -18.59
C PHE A 121 27.01 -14.41 -18.77
N TYR A 122 27.50 -13.25 -18.31
CA TYR A 122 28.87 -12.82 -18.65
C TYR A 122 29.93 -13.05 -17.57
N ASN A 123 29.60 -13.29 -16.29
CA ASN A 123 30.64 -13.39 -15.24
C ASN A 123 30.37 -14.36 -14.07
N ALA A 124 29.35 -15.21 -14.11
CA ALA A 124 28.94 -15.94 -12.89
C ALA A 124 29.73 -17.24 -12.58
N ASP A 125 30.35 -17.90 -13.55
CA ASP A 125 30.82 -19.29 -13.34
C ASP A 125 32.33 -19.49 -13.19
N THR A 126 33.18 -18.57 -13.67
CA THR A 126 34.64 -18.81 -13.67
C THR A 126 35.40 -18.15 -12.53
N ASP A 127 34.98 -16.98 -12.04
CA ASP A 127 35.73 -16.25 -11.01
C ASP A 127 35.37 -16.70 -9.58
N TYR A 128 34.10 -17.08 -9.34
CA TYR A 128 33.63 -17.44 -8.00
C TYR A 128 34.21 -18.78 -7.51
N GLU A 129 34.23 -19.80 -8.38
CA GLU A 129 34.85 -21.10 -8.09
C GLU A 129 36.36 -20.95 -7.79
N SER A 130 37.06 -20.08 -8.52
CA SER A 130 38.50 -19.86 -8.29
C SER A 130 38.79 -19.15 -6.96
N GLN A 131 37.96 -18.18 -6.56
CA GLN A 131 38.07 -17.49 -5.28
C GLN A 131 37.69 -18.38 -4.09
N LEU A 132 36.67 -19.23 -4.25
CA LEU A 132 36.28 -20.18 -3.21
C LEU A 132 37.38 -21.23 -2.99
N THR A 133 37.99 -21.71 -4.07
CA THR A 133 39.06 -22.70 -3.99
C THR A 133 40.31 -22.09 -3.34
N SER A 134 40.72 -20.88 -3.72
CA SER A 134 41.91 -20.25 -3.14
C SER A 134 41.76 -19.94 -1.65
N SER A 135 40.59 -19.45 -1.22
CA SER A 135 40.31 -19.17 0.19
C SER A 135 40.26 -20.45 1.05
N TYR A 136 39.70 -21.55 0.53
CA TYR A 136 39.69 -22.84 1.22
C TYR A 136 41.11 -23.36 1.50
N TYR A 137 42.00 -23.33 0.50
CA TYR A 137 43.39 -23.76 0.68
C TYR A 137 44.20 -22.80 1.53
N GLN A 138 43.92 -21.49 1.51
CA GLN A 138 44.61 -20.53 2.34
C GLN A 138 44.34 -20.75 3.84
N HIS A 139 43.10 -21.12 4.20
CA HIS A 139 42.76 -21.45 5.59
C HIS A 139 43.31 -22.80 6.06
N PHE A 140 43.47 -23.76 5.15
CA PHE A 140 43.99 -25.09 5.52
C PHE A 140 45.51 -25.20 5.48
N SER A 141 46.19 -24.36 4.69
CA SER A 141 47.65 -24.36 4.57
C SER A 141 48.35 -23.49 5.62
N GLN A 142 47.61 -22.66 6.35
CA GLN A 142 48.16 -21.85 7.43
C GLN A 142 48.30 -22.69 8.70
N SER A 143 49.29 -23.61 8.68
CA SER A 143 50.22 -24.09 9.73
C SER A 143 49.89 -24.08 11.24
N SER A 144 48.74 -23.61 11.72
CA SER A 144 48.39 -23.51 13.14
C SER A 144 48.03 -24.87 13.76
N ILE A 145 47.53 -25.82 12.95
CA ILE A 145 47.18 -27.17 13.45
C ILE A 145 48.44 -27.96 13.84
N LEU A 146 49.56 -27.79 13.13
CA LEU A 146 50.80 -28.49 13.45
C LEU A 146 51.48 -27.91 14.70
N GLU A 147 51.42 -26.59 14.91
CA GLU A 147 51.96 -25.96 16.11
C GLU A 147 51.14 -26.29 17.37
N GLU A 148 49.80 -26.38 17.28
CA GLU A 148 48.97 -26.85 18.40
C GLU A 148 49.21 -28.32 18.73
N PHE A 149 49.39 -29.18 17.71
CA PHE A 149 49.69 -30.59 17.95
C PHE A 149 51.04 -30.79 18.65
N ASP A 150 52.07 -30.04 18.26
CA ASP A 150 53.40 -30.13 18.88
C ASP A 150 53.38 -29.62 20.34
N GLN A 151 52.57 -28.60 20.64
CA GLN A 151 52.36 -28.16 22.03
C GLN A 151 51.66 -29.21 22.90
N ILE A 152 50.63 -29.88 22.37
CA ILE A 152 49.91 -30.92 23.12
C ILE A 152 50.81 -32.13 23.38
N ILE A 153 51.62 -32.54 22.39
CA ILE A 153 52.55 -33.67 22.56
C ILE A 153 53.62 -33.36 23.60
N ASN A 154 54.18 -32.14 23.58
CA ASN A 154 55.17 -31.73 24.58
C ASN A 154 54.59 -31.58 25.99
N PHE A 155 53.32 -31.14 26.12
CA PHE A 155 52.65 -31.10 27.42
C PHE A 155 52.43 -32.50 28.01
N VAL A 156 52.06 -33.49 27.18
CA VAL A 156 51.83 -34.87 27.63
C VAL A 156 53.14 -35.60 28.00
N SER A 157 54.26 -35.26 27.36
CA SER A 157 55.55 -35.90 27.64
C SER A 157 56.20 -35.41 28.94
N GLU A 158 55.86 -34.22 29.42
CA GLU A 158 56.43 -33.61 30.63
C GLU A 158 55.72 -34.04 31.93
N ASP A 159 54.53 -34.66 31.83
CA ASP A 159 53.70 -35.11 32.96
C ASP A 159 53.79 -36.64 33.23
N GLN A 160 54.82 -37.31 32.70
CA GLN A 160 55.11 -38.71 33.05
C GLN A 160 56.32 -38.79 34.01
N PRO A 161 56.13 -39.26 35.26
CA PRO A 161 57.20 -39.41 36.26
C PRO A 161 58.15 -40.59 36.00
#